data_AF-A0A7S1HPU2-F1
#
_entry.id   AF-A0A7S1HPU2-F1
#
_cell.length_a   1.000
_cell.length_b   1.000
_cell.length_c   1.000
_cell.angle_alpha   90.00
_cell.angle_beta   90.00
_cell.angle_gamma   90.00
#
_symmetry.space_group_name_H-M   'P 1'
#
loop_
_entity.id
_entity.type
_entity.pdbx_description
1 polymer ?
#
loop_
_entity_poly.entity_id
_entity_poly.type
_entity_poly.pdbx_seq_one_letter_code
_entity_poly.pdbx_strand_id
1 'polypeptide(L)'
;RTPAAPPPPPSARQNPMFGSGKKSAKSPSGPSPGSKKMGKDSPNVKPNYSRPVGLGDAPAEFYKWFKEADRDKDGVVNGNEAIEFFSRSRLPRPTLAKVWALSDKRRRGVLDLEDFVVSMKLISLAQSGKAVSAEVARNIDQEKDLAFPQLVGINVSGSIEPSPGKSPGKVSTKVMPKMSIKNVQSLQDGLCKLYMRHLRPLEEKYQYPVFQAPFMRPQDFAAKPAVMMLGQYSVGKTSFIKYLLGDQYPSAVIGPEPTTDRFVVVSHSHIPKTSPGNALAVSADKPYGGLTKFGQKFLNKFAGAEMPSPLLESIDIVDTPGVLSGEKQRLDRGYEFPDVVRWFAERTDLILLIFDPYKLDISDEFKRVIQALGGYDEKVRIVLNKADQVDSQHLMKVYGALMWSLSRIFRSPEVPRVYTGNFQESEYVYTEFADLMDRERKNLIEDLYSIPKSNAARKISEFVKRVRSLKIHCLILSALRDSMPTMFGKESKQSKLVSRLEETFLKVQQKHDLAVGDFPALEPFREHLRGCKIDAYPKFGADKLKALDDILEIEVPALMQRFGNPFA
;
A
#
# COMPACT_ATOMS: atom_id res chain seq x y z
N ARG A 1 9.23 63.96 -22.11
CA ARG A 1 7.80 64.07 -22.48
C ARG A 1 7.34 62.68 -22.90
N THR A 2 6.67 61.98 -22.00
CA THR A 2 6.10 60.63 -22.13
C THR A 2 4.62 60.76 -21.78
N PRO A 3 3.69 60.09 -22.49
CA PRO A 3 2.26 60.26 -22.24
C PRO A 3 1.80 59.35 -21.08
N ALA A 4 0.96 59.91 -20.22
CA ALA A 4 0.36 59.25 -19.06
C ALA A 4 -0.80 58.32 -19.46
N ALA A 5 -0.93 57.19 -18.76
CA ALA A 5 -2.01 56.22 -18.91
C ALA A 5 -3.30 56.68 -18.18
N PRO A 6 -4.51 56.29 -18.65
CA PRO A 6 -5.77 56.69 -18.04
C PRO A 6 -6.16 55.82 -16.82
N PRO A 7 -6.99 56.33 -15.89
CA PRO A 7 -7.38 55.62 -14.67
C PRO A 7 -8.53 54.60 -14.91
N PRO A 8 -8.68 53.59 -14.02
CA PRO A 8 -9.73 52.56 -14.14
C PRO A 8 -11.11 53.03 -13.64
N PRO A 9 -12.21 52.38 -14.08
CA PRO A 9 -13.59 52.75 -13.71
C PRO A 9 -13.98 52.25 -12.30
N PRO A 10 -15.01 52.84 -11.67
CA PRO A 10 -15.36 52.60 -10.27
C PRO A 10 -16.15 51.30 -10.05
N SER A 11 -15.93 50.71 -8.87
CA SER A 11 -16.56 49.51 -8.36
C SER A 11 -18.03 49.74 -7.95
N ALA A 12 -18.93 48.90 -8.47
CA ALA A 12 -20.33 48.89 -8.08
C ALA A 12 -20.50 48.26 -6.69
N ARG A 13 -21.00 49.07 -5.75
CA ARG A 13 -21.43 48.66 -4.41
C ARG A 13 -22.67 47.77 -4.48
N GLN A 14 -22.64 46.69 -3.71
CA GLN A 14 -23.82 45.95 -3.27
C GLN A 14 -24.70 46.85 -2.37
N ASN A 15 -26.02 46.78 -2.57
CA ASN A 15 -26.99 47.12 -1.53
C ASN A 15 -27.96 45.94 -1.35
N PRO A 16 -28.23 45.51 -0.10
CA PRO A 16 -29.20 44.47 0.21
C PRO A 16 -30.57 45.09 0.47
N MET A 17 -31.67 44.44 0.08
CA MET A 17 -32.97 44.77 0.65
C MET A 17 -34.05 43.69 0.44
N PHE A 18 -34.76 43.46 1.55
CA PHE A 18 -36.08 42.88 1.73
C PHE A 18 -36.29 41.36 1.63
N GLY A 19 -36.46 40.78 2.81
CA GLY A 19 -37.25 39.57 2.99
C GLY A 19 -38.75 39.84 2.99
N SER A 20 -39.54 38.77 2.81
CA SER A 20 -40.90 38.64 3.33
C SER A 20 -41.23 37.16 3.44
N GLY A 21 -41.89 36.79 4.54
CA GLY A 21 -42.07 35.41 4.96
C GLY A 21 -43.42 34.79 4.64
N LYS A 22 -43.47 33.49 4.98
CA LYS A 22 -44.61 32.60 5.25
C LYS A 22 -45.57 32.29 4.08
N LYS A 23 -45.72 30.99 3.79
CA LYS A 23 -46.90 30.20 4.21
C LYS A 23 -46.71 28.71 3.98
N SER A 24 -47.17 27.96 4.98
CA SER A 24 -47.36 26.51 5.05
C SER A 24 -48.50 26.03 4.16
N ALA A 25 -48.37 24.86 3.56
CA ALA A 25 -49.49 24.03 3.11
C ALA A 25 -49.18 22.55 3.38
N LYS A 26 -50.06 21.91 4.17
CA LYS A 26 -50.14 20.47 4.41
C LYS A 26 -50.91 19.78 3.29
N SER A 27 -50.64 18.49 3.06
CA SER A 27 -51.58 17.35 2.87
C SER A 27 -50.87 16.19 2.12
N PRO A 28 -51.38 14.95 2.11
CA PRO A 28 -51.73 14.09 3.23
C PRO A 28 -51.11 12.67 3.11
N SER A 29 -51.06 11.95 4.23
CA SER A 29 -50.64 10.54 4.34
C SER A 29 -51.81 9.56 4.25
N GLY A 30 -51.61 8.42 3.58
CA GLY A 30 -52.44 7.21 3.59
C GLY A 30 -51.64 5.99 3.11
N PRO A 31 -51.98 4.74 3.51
CA PRO A 31 -51.04 3.85 4.22
C PRO A 31 -50.50 2.66 3.40
N SER A 32 -49.30 2.20 3.73
CA SER A 32 -48.81 0.85 3.38
C SER A 32 -48.83 -0.08 4.60
N PRO A 33 -49.16 -1.38 4.47
CA PRO A 33 -49.36 -2.29 5.58
C PRO A 33 -48.03 -2.70 6.24
N GLY A 34 -48.05 -2.79 7.56
CA GLY A 34 -46.88 -3.06 8.38
C GLY A 34 -46.39 -4.50 8.33
N SER A 35 -45.06 -4.64 8.32
CA SER A 35 -44.34 -5.80 8.84
C SER A 35 -43.79 -5.41 10.21
N LYS A 36 -44.29 -6.07 11.25
CA LYS A 36 -43.92 -5.89 12.66
C LYS A 36 -42.39 -5.89 12.83
N LYS A 37 -41.84 -4.80 13.40
CA LYS A 37 -40.54 -4.84 14.08
C LYS A 37 -40.71 -5.59 15.39
N MET A 38 -40.19 -6.80 15.47
CA MET A 38 -39.90 -7.45 16.75
C MET A 38 -38.61 -6.85 17.31
N GLY A 39 -38.64 -6.53 18.60
CA GLY A 39 -37.60 -5.79 19.30
C GLY A 39 -36.25 -6.49 19.27
N LYS A 40 -35.20 -5.68 19.10
CA LYS A 40 -33.83 -6.03 19.50
C LYS A 40 -33.80 -6.02 21.02
N ASP A 41 -33.96 -7.19 21.61
CA ASP A 41 -33.35 -7.55 22.89
C ASP A 41 -33.11 -9.05 22.86
N SER A 42 -31.90 -9.45 22.48
CA SER A 42 -31.39 -10.78 22.72
C SER A 42 -29.90 -10.67 23.05
N PRO A 43 -29.43 -11.40 24.07
CA PRO A 43 -28.09 -11.23 24.61
C PRO A 43 -27.05 -11.60 23.56
N ASN A 44 -25.91 -10.92 23.60
CA ASN A 44 -24.74 -11.15 22.78
C ASN A 44 -24.13 -12.54 23.10
N VAL A 45 -24.79 -13.60 22.64
CA VAL A 45 -24.29 -14.98 22.70
C VAL A 45 -23.33 -15.13 21.53
N LYS A 46 -22.02 -15.17 21.82
CA LYS A 46 -21.02 -15.49 20.80
C LYS A 46 -21.37 -16.87 20.20
N PRO A 47 -21.42 -17.04 18.86
CA PRO A 47 -21.74 -18.33 18.27
C PRO A 47 -20.70 -19.36 18.71
N ASN A 48 -21.18 -20.49 19.21
CA ASN A 48 -20.30 -21.56 19.63
C ASN A 48 -19.91 -22.41 18.41
N TYR A 49 -18.83 -22.02 17.73
CA TYR A 49 -18.24 -22.81 16.65
C TYR A 49 -17.45 -24.04 17.15
N SER A 50 -17.73 -24.51 18.37
CA SER A 50 -17.08 -25.72 18.91
C SER A 50 -17.54 -26.94 18.12
N ARG A 51 -16.59 -27.85 17.87
CA ARG A 51 -16.85 -29.14 17.22
C ARG A 51 -17.95 -29.89 17.98
N PRO A 52 -19.12 -30.17 17.37
CA PRO A 52 -20.16 -30.96 18.03
C PRO A 52 -19.64 -32.37 18.29
N VAL A 53 -19.88 -32.88 19.49
CA VAL A 53 -19.55 -34.28 19.85
C VAL A 53 -20.50 -35.17 19.08
N GLY A 54 -20.00 -35.87 18.06
CA GLY A 54 -20.81 -36.76 17.19
C GLY A 54 -20.59 -36.55 15.69
N LEU A 55 -19.92 -35.48 15.26
CA LEU A 55 -19.57 -35.27 13.85
C LEU A 55 -18.23 -35.96 13.53
N GLY A 56 -18.32 -37.25 13.20
CA GLY A 56 -17.18 -38.12 12.86
C GLY A 56 -16.26 -37.53 11.80
N ASP A 57 -14.94 -37.66 12.00
CA ASP A 57 -13.81 -37.50 11.07
C ASP A 57 -13.83 -36.39 9.99
N ALA A 58 -14.72 -35.40 10.08
CA ALA A 58 -14.81 -34.32 9.12
C ALA A 58 -13.50 -33.49 9.16
N PRO A 59 -12.87 -33.21 8.01
CA PRO A 59 -11.62 -32.47 7.95
C PRO A 59 -11.71 -31.11 8.66
N ALA A 60 -10.66 -30.73 9.38
CA ALA A 60 -10.59 -29.47 10.16
C ALA A 60 -10.79 -28.23 9.27
N GLU A 61 -10.51 -28.37 7.98
CA GLU A 61 -10.68 -27.39 6.92
C GLU A 61 -12.15 -27.02 6.70
N PHE A 62 -13.10 -27.96 6.80
CA PHE A 62 -14.52 -27.66 6.61
C PHE A 62 -15.06 -26.72 7.70
N TYR A 63 -14.51 -26.78 8.91
CA TYR A 63 -14.84 -25.85 10.00
C TYR A 63 -14.33 -24.43 9.72
N LYS A 64 -13.16 -24.31 9.08
CA LYS A 64 -12.64 -22.99 8.67
C LYS A 64 -13.49 -22.39 7.56
N TRP A 65 -13.95 -23.24 6.64
CA TRP A 65 -14.82 -22.84 5.55
C TRP A 65 -16.21 -22.46 6.01
N PHE A 66 -16.77 -23.15 7.00
CA PHE A 66 -18.03 -22.75 7.61
C PHE A 66 -17.95 -21.34 8.20
N LYS A 67 -16.86 -21.02 8.91
CA LYS A 67 -16.61 -19.66 9.46
C LYS A 67 -16.41 -18.59 8.39
N GLU A 68 -15.95 -18.97 7.20
CA GLU A 68 -15.79 -18.06 6.07
C GLU A 68 -17.12 -17.87 5.30
N ALA A 69 -17.96 -18.90 5.29
CA ALA A 69 -19.28 -18.86 4.67
C ALA A 69 -20.29 -18.05 5.50
N ASP A 70 -20.25 -18.17 6.82
CA ASP A 70 -21.05 -17.41 7.79
C ASP A 70 -20.50 -15.97 7.94
N ARG A 71 -20.98 -15.04 7.11
CA ARG A 71 -20.44 -13.67 7.00
C ARG A 71 -20.95 -12.77 8.12
N ASP A 72 -22.19 -12.97 8.54
CA ASP A 72 -22.81 -12.20 9.61
C ASP A 72 -22.49 -12.74 11.01
N LYS A 73 -21.87 -13.93 11.09
CA LYS A 73 -21.40 -14.59 12.31
C LYS A 73 -22.57 -14.92 13.24
N ASP A 74 -23.67 -15.40 12.68
CA ASP A 74 -24.83 -15.85 13.43
C ASP A 74 -24.77 -17.35 13.79
N GLY A 75 -23.78 -18.07 13.25
CA GLY A 75 -23.53 -19.49 13.50
C GLY A 75 -24.26 -20.44 12.55
N VAL A 76 -24.94 -19.92 11.52
CA VAL A 76 -25.52 -20.68 10.40
C VAL A 76 -25.10 -20.07 9.07
N VAL A 77 -25.31 -20.78 7.97
CA VAL A 77 -25.09 -20.27 6.62
C VAL A 77 -26.44 -20.17 5.93
N ASN A 78 -26.88 -18.95 5.63
CA ASN A 78 -28.14 -18.72 4.95
C ASN A 78 -28.03 -18.94 3.42
N GLY A 79 -29.17 -18.94 2.72
CA GLY A 79 -29.20 -19.24 1.28
C GLY A 79 -28.34 -18.29 0.42
N ASN A 80 -28.25 -17.00 0.77
CA ASN A 80 -27.44 -16.03 0.01
C ASN A 80 -25.94 -16.29 0.23
N GLU A 81 -25.54 -16.53 1.47
CA GLU A 81 -24.18 -16.89 1.83
C GLU A 81 -23.74 -18.22 1.19
N ALA A 82 -24.63 -19.21 1.15
CA ALA A 82 -24.35 -20.48 0.50
C ALA A 82 -24.24 -20.34 -1.03
N ILE A 83 -25.05 -19.50 -1.67
CA ILE A 83 -24.90 -19.22 -3.11
C ILE A 83 -23.52 -18.61 -3.39
N GLU A 84 -23.14 -17.60 -2.62
CA GLU A 84 -21.85 -16.93 -2.78
C GLU A 84 -20.70 -17.91 -2.52
N PHE A 85 -20.77 -18.68 -1.44
CA PHE A 85 -19.71 -19.62 -1.06
C PHE A 85 -19.62 -20.83 -1.99
N PHE A 86 -20.73 -21.52 -2.28
CA PHE A 86 -20.75 -22.70 -3.14
C PHE A 86 -20.41 -22.39 -4.59
N SER A 87 -20.65 -21.16 -5.08
CA SER A 87 -20.25 -20.74 -6.42
C SER A 87 -18.74 -20.86 -6.68
N ARG A 88 -17.92 -20.82 -5.61
CA ARG A 88 -16.47 -21.02 -5.66
C ARG A 88 -16.09 -22.43 -6.12
N SER A 89 -16.99 -23.42 -6.06
CA SER A 89 -16.75 -24.79 -6.54
C SER A 89 -16.73 -24.95 -8.07
N ARG A 90 -17.12 -23.90 -8.82
CA ARG A 90 -17.31 -23.91 -10.28
C ARG A 90 -18.36 -24.92 -10.79
N LEU A 91 -19.19 -25.49 -9.92
CA LEU A 91 -20.30 -26.34 -10.34
C LEU A 91 -21.45 -25.50 -10.94
N PRO A 92 -22.21 -26.04 -11.91
CA PRO A 92 -23.37 -25.36 -12.47
C PRO A 92 -24.42 -25.00 -11.39
N ARG A 93 -25.07 -23.85 -11.54
CA ARG A 93 -26.13 -23.37 -10.60
C ARG A 93 -27.23 -24.42 -10.32
N PRO A 94 -27.72 -25.20 -11.30
CA PRO A 94 -28.70 -26.26 -11.03
C PRO A 94 -28.16 -27.34 -10.07
N THR A 95 -26.88 -27.70 -10.19
CA THR A 95 -26.22 -28.67 -9.31
C THR A 95 -26.07 -28.09 -7.90
N LEU A 96 -25.71 -26.82 -7.77
CA LEU A 96 -25.59 -26.16 -6.46
C LEU A 96 -26.94 -26.03 -5.74
N ALA A 97 -28.01 -25.71 -6.48
CA ALA A 97 -29.36 -25.70 -5.94
C ALA A 97 -29.78 -27.10 -5.43
N LYS A 98 -29.37 -28.16 -6.15
CA LYS A 98 -29.59 -29.55 -5.74
C LYS A 98 -28.78 -29.91 -4.49
N VAL A 99 -27.51 -29.50 -4.40
CA VAL A 99 -26.68 -29.68 -3.20
C VAL A 99 -27.34 -29.00 -2.00
N TRP A 100 -27.72 -27.73 -2.13
CA TRP A 100 -28.41 -26.99 -1.08
C TRP A 100 -29.67 -27.72 -0.59
N ALA A 101 -30.54 -28.12 -1.52
CA ALA A 101 -31.80 -28.80 -1.18
C ALA A 101 -31.62 -30.16 -0.50
N LEU A 102 -30.49 -30.84 -0.76
CA LEU A 102 -30.17 -32.13 -0.15
C LEU A 102 -29.44 -32.01 1.19
N SER A 103 -28.75 -30.89 1.40
CA SER A 103 -28.08 -30.58 2.66
C SER A 103 -29.04 -30.02 3.71
N ASP A 104 -29.97 -29.13 3.33
CA ASP A 104 -31.03 -28.63 4.24
C ASP A 104 -32.16 -29.65 4.39
N LYS A 105 -31.86 -30.80 5.03
CA LYS A 105 -32.80 -31.91 5.21
C LYS A 105 -34.09 -31.49 5.94
N ARG A 106 -34.01 -30.46 6.78
CA ARG A 106 -35.10 -29.94 7.60
C ARG A 106 -35.86 -28.78 6.95
N ARG A 107 -35.48 -28.34 5.74
CA ARG A 107 -36.07 -27.22 4.99
C ARG A 107 -36.15 -25.93 5.82
N ARG A 108 -35.10 -25.65 6.61
CA ARG A 108 -35.02 -24.47 7.48
C ARG A 108 -34.65 -23.20 6.73
N GLY A 109 -34.11 -23.32 5.51
CA GLY A 109 -33.58 -22.19 4.74
C GLY A 109 -32.19 -21.73 5.20
N VAL A 110 -31.56 -22.46 6.13
CA VAL A 110 -30.23 -22.21 6.69
C VAL A 110 -29.52 -23.54 6.91
N LEU A 111 -28.18 -23.55 6.79
CA LEU A 111 -27.33 -24.69 7.07
C LEU A 111 -26.58 -24.47 8.39
N ASP A 112 -26.73 -25.39 9.33
CA ASP A 112 -25.79 -25.46 10.44
C ASP A 112 -24.49 -26.18 10.01
N LEU A 113 -23.54 -26.31 10.92
CA LEU A 113 -22.23 -26.90 10.62
C LEU A 113 -22.33 -28.35 10.09
N GLU A 114 -23.31 -29.13 10.56
CA GLU A 114 -23.52 -30.50 10.10
C GLU A 114 -24.05 -30.52 8.66
N ASP A 115 -25.07 -29.71 8.38
CA ASP A 115 -25.62 -29.55 7.04
C ASP A 115 -24.57 -28.97 6.05
N PHE A 116 -23.67 -28.10 6.53
CA PHE A 116 -22.57 -27.56 5.72
C PHE A 116 -21.52 -28.62 5.38
N VAL A 117 -21.15 -29.48 6.32
CA VAL A 117 -20.20 -30.59 6.06
C VAL A 117 -20.78 -31.55 5.01
N VAL A 118 -22.08 -31.87 5.10
CA VAL A 118 -22.79 -32.65 4.07
C VAL A 118 -22.69 -31.95 2.71
N SER A 119 -22.90 -30.64 2.67
CA SER A 119 -22.77 -29.84 1.45
C SER A 119 -21.38 -29.95 0.83
N MET A 120 -20.31 -29.89 1.62
CA MET A 120 -18.93 -30.00 1.12
C MET A 120 -18.64 -31.38 0.52
N LYS A 121 -19.14 -32.45 1.16
CA LYS A 121 -19.00 -33.81 0.62
C LYS A 121 -19.79 -33.99 -0.68
N LEU A 122 -20.99 -33.44 -0.78
CA LEU A 122 -21.80 -33.47 -2.01
C LEU A 122 -21.17 -32.65 -3.15
N ILE A 123 -20.52 -31.51 -2.84
CA ILE A 123 -19.74 -30.74 -3.82
C ILE A 123 -18.57 -31.56 -4.34
N SER A 124 -17.82 -32.23 -3.45
CA SER A 124 -16.72 -33.11 -3.85
C SER A 124 -17.21 -34.25 -4.77
N LEU A 125 -18.30 -34.90 -4.38
CA LEU A 125 -18.94 -35.95 -5.18
C LEU A 125 -19.32 -35.43 -6.58
N ALA A 126 -19.95 -34.26 -6.66
CA ALA A 126 -20.34 -33.64 -7.93
C ALA A 126 -19.11 -33.27 -8.80
N GLN A 127 -18.03 -32.79 -8.19
CA GLN A 127 -16.77 -32.48 -8.89
C GLN A 127 -16.07 -33.73 -9.42
N SER A 128 -16.27 -34.89 -8.78
CA SER A 128 -15.81 -36.19 -9.28
C SER A 128 -16.65 -36.76 -10.44
N GLY A 129 -17.70 -36.05 -10.89
CA GLY A 129 -18.59 -36.47 -11.97
C GLY A 129 -19.67 -37.47 -11.56
N LYS A 130 -19.78 -37.83 -10.28
CA LYS A 130 -20.83 -38.70 -9.73
C LYS A 130 -22.15 -37.91 -9.56
N ALA A 131 -23.28 -38.58 -9.78
CA ALA A 131 -24.60 -37.96 -9.67
C ALA A 131 -24.99 -37.68 -8.20
N VAL A 132 -25.35 -36.44 -7.90
CA VAL A 132 -25.86 -36.05 -6.58
C VAL A 132 -27.33 -36.51 -6.47
N SER A 133 -27.65 -37.45 -5.59
CA SER A 133 -29.02 -37.97 -5.35
C SER A 133 -29.37 -37.96 -3.86
N ALA A 134 -30.67 -38.07 -3.54
CA ALA A 134 -31.13 -38.12 -2.15
C ALA A 134 -30.65 -39.37 -1.41
N GLU A 135 -30.43 -40.47 -2.11
CA GLU A 135 -29.88 -41.71 -1.56
C GLU A 135 -28.40 -41.53 -1.19
N VAL A 136 -27.63 -40.90 -2.07
CA VAL A 136 -26.21 -40.60 -1.80
C VAL A 136 -26.06 -39.61 -0.65
N ALA A 137 -26.92 -38.58 -0.56
CA ALA A 137 -26.90 -37.62 0.55
C ALA A 137 -27.24 -38.23 1.93
N ARG A 138 -27.94 -39.38 1.97
CA ARG A 138 -28.20 -40.12 3.22
C ARG A 138 -27.00 -40.94 3.67
N ASN A 139 -26.21 -41.45 2.73
CA ASN A 139 -25.09 -42.35 3.00
C ASN A 139 -23.71 -41.68 2.85
N ILE A 140 -23.64 -40.37 2.58
CA ILE A 140 -22.41 -39.64 2.27
C ILE A 140 -21.36 -39.70 3.40
N ASP A 141 -21.77 -39.95 4.63
CA ASP A 141 -20.86 -40.11 5.77
C ASP A 141 -20.16 -41.47 5.81
N GLN A 142 -20.66 -42.47 5.07
CA GLN A 142 -20.07 -43.80 4.95
C GLN A 142 -19.09 -43.92 3.76
N GLU A 143 -19.07 -42.92 2.87
CA GLU A 143 -18.18 -42.88 1.70
C GLU A 143 -16.76 -42.47 2.13
N LYS A 144 -15.83 -43.44 2.17
CA LYS A 144 -14.46 -43.24 2.67
C LYS A 144 -13.48 -42.67 1.64
N ASP A 145 -13.81 -42.75 0.35
CA ASP A 145 -12.93 -42.38 -0.76
C ASP A 145 -13.36 -41.07 -1.48
N LEU A 146 -13.84 -40.08 -0.72
CA LEU A 146 -14.15 -38.76 -1.26
C LEU A 146 -12.89 -37.89 -1.36
N ALA A 147 -12.62 -37.39 -2.56
CA ALA A 147 -11.60 -36.37 -2.76
C ALA A 147 -11.95 -35.08 -1.99
N PHE A 148 -10.98 -34.21 -1.78
CA PHE A 148 -11.25 -32.91 -1.16
C PHE A 148 -11.85 -31.94 -2.19
N PRO A 149 -12.98 -31.25 -1.88
CA PRO A 149 -13.62 -30.34 -2.82
C PRO A 149 -12.71 -29.16 -3.19
N GLN A 150 -12.72 -28.76 -4.45
CA GLN A 150 -11.92 -27.66 -4.99
C GLN A 150 -12.73 -26.37 -4.98
N LEU A 151 -12.31 -25.36 -4.20
CA LEU A 151 -12.98 -24.06 -4.10
C LEU A 151 -12.03 -22.93 -4.52
N VAL A 152 -12.41 -22.16 -5.54
CA VAL A 152 -11.64 -21.03 -6.06
C VAL A 152 -11.57 -19.93 -5.00
N GLY A 153 -10.37 -19.37 -4.80
CA GLY A 153 -10.16 -18.30 -3.82
C GLY A 153 -10.08 -18.80 -2.37
N ILE A 154 -10.05 -20.11 -2.15
CA ILE A 154 -9.80 -20.71 -0.83
C ILE A 154 -8.60 -21.67 -0.96
N ASN A 155 -7.46 -21.30 -0.37
CA ASN A 155 -6.24 -22.11 -0.41
C ASN A 155 -6.44 -23.44 0.36
N VAL A 156 -6.55 -24.56 -0.37
CA VAL A 156 -6.21 -25.89 0.14
C VAL A 156 -5.41 -26.62 -0.93
N SER A 157 -4.10 -26.80 -0.69
CA SER A 157 -3.24 -27.67 -1.49
C SER A 157 -3.27 -29.09 -0.91
N GLY A 158 -3.56 -30.10 -1.73
CA GLY A 158 -3.28 -31.49 -1.37
C GLY A 158 -4.00 -32.51 -2.24
N SER A 159 -3.41 -32.90 -3.37
CA SER A 159 -3.72 -34.18 -4.03
C SER A 159 -2.44 -35.01 -4.08
N ILE A 160 -2.44 -36.09 -3.29
CA ILE A 160 -1.41 -37.11 -3.18
C ILE A 160 -1.78 -38.21 -4.19
N GLU A 161 -0.89 -38.55 -5.13
CA GLU A 161 -0.94 -39.82 -5.84
C GLU A 161 -0.42 -40.95 -4.94
N PRO A 162 -0.95 -42.19 -5.05
CA PRO A 162 -0.58 -43.29 -4.18
C PRO A 162 0.70 -43.99 -4.66
N SER A 163 1.68 -44.16 -3.76
CA SER A 163 2.77 -45.13 -3.93
C SER A 163 2.67 -46.21 -2.86
N PRO A 164 2.88 -47.50 -3.20
CA PRO A 164 2.83 -48.60 -2.26
C PRO A 164 4.18 -48.81 -1.55
N GLY A 165 4.13 -49.32 -0.31
CA GLY A 165 5.24 -50.03 0.35
C GLY A 165 5.95 -49.26 1.46
N LYS A 166 5.68 -49.62 2.72
CA LYS A 166 6.40 -49.19 3.93
C LYS A 166 7.70 -49.97 4.11
N SER A 167 8.74 -49.28 4.60
CA SER A 167 9.75 -49.81 5.53
C SER A 167 10.15 -48.70 6.53
N PRO A 168 10.37 -48.98 7.83
CA PRO A 168 10.51 -47.95 8.85
C PRO A 168 11.97 -47.59 9.15
N GLY A 169 12.20 -46.31 9.47
CA GLY A 169 13.30 -45.89 10.33
C GLY A 169 14.33 -44.95 9.71
N LYS A 170 14.18 -43.64 9.95
CA LYS A 170 15.21 -42.73 10.50
C LYS A 170 14.64 -41.32 10.62
N VAL A 171 14.82 -40.74 11.81
CA VAL A 171 14.50 -39.34 12.11
C VAL A 171 15.36 -38.44 11.21
N SER A 172 14.72 -37.65 10.35
CA SER A 172 15.40 -36.62 9.55
C SER A 172 14.77 -35.27 9.86
N THR A 173 15.62 -34.36 10.33
CA THR A 173 15.35 -32.94 10.53
C THR A 173 14.83 -32.33 9.23
N LYS A 174 13.59 -31.85 9.25
CA LYS A 174 12.89 -31.31 8.08
C LYS A 174 13.50 -29.96 7.68
N VAL A 175 14.51 -29.98 6.80
CA VAL A 175 14.98 -28.79 6.10
C VAL A 175 13.83 -28.26 5.24
N MET A 176 13.46 -26.99 5.42
CA MET A 176 12.45 -26.35 4.56
C MET A 176 12.95 -26.32 3.12
N PRO A 177 12.17 -26.76 2.12
CA PRO A 177 12.65 -26.88 0.74
C PRO A 177 12.97 -25.49 0.16
N LYS A 178 14.20 -25.28 -0.35
CA LYS A 178 14.60 -24.05 -1.06
C LYS A 178 13.61 -23.73 -2.19
N MET A 179 13.36 -22.45 -2.49
CA MET A 179 12.48 -22.10 -3.59
C MET A 179 13.07 -22.58 -4.91
N SER A 180 12.28 -23.30 -5.72
CA SER A 180 12.68 -23.60 -7.09
C SER A 180 12.60 -22.32 -7.90
N ILE A 181 13.75 -21.69 -8.12
CA ILE A 181 13.88 -20.48 -8.93
C ILE A 181 13.18 -20.66 -10.29
N LYS A 182 13.11 -21.89 -10.84
CA LYS A 182 12.48 -22.25 -12.13
C LYS A 182 11.08 -21.66 -12.35
N ASN A 183 10.26 -21.49 -11.30
CA ASN A 183 8.87 -21.00 -11.39
C ASN A 183 8.72 -19.47 -11.21
N VAL A 184 9.80 -18.70 -11.35
CA VAL A 184 9.79 -17.23 -11.27
C VAL A 184 9.69 -16.65 -12.69
N GLN A 185 8.79 -15.68 -12.90
CA GLN A 185 8.54 -15.05 -14.21
C GLN A 185 9.38 -13.79 -14.45
N SER A 186 9.68 -13.05 -13.39
CA SER A 186 10.49 -11.83 -13.44
C SER A 186 11.25 -11.63 -12.12
N LEU A 187 12.21 -10.71 -12.11
CA LEU A 187 12.90 -10.30 -10.89
C LEU A 187 11.90 -9.85 -9.81
N GLN A 188 10.91 -9.02 -10.18
CA GLN A 188 9.90 -8.49 -9.26
C GLN A 188 9.00 -9.60 -8.69
N ASP A 189 8.62 -10.58 -9.52
CA ASP A 189 7.88 -11.76 -9.08
C ASP A 189 8.71 -12.61 -8.10
N GLY A 190 10.02 -12.75 -8.36
CA GLY A 190 10.94 -13.45 -7.46
C GLY A 190 11.05 -12.79 -6.08
N LEU A 191 11.26 -11.47 -6.07
CA LEU A 191 11.29 -10.68 -4.83
C LEU A 191 9.96 -10.74 -4.07
N CYS A 192 8.83 -10.64 -4.78
CA CYS A 192 7.50 -10.77 -4.19
C CYS A 192 7.30 -12.15 -3.54
N LYS A 193 7.71 -13.23 -4.22
CA LYS A 193 7.63 -14.60 -3.68
C LYS A 193 8.51 -14.77 -2.44
N LEU A 194 9.74 -14.26 -2.46
CA LEU A 194 10.63 -14.27 -1.28
C LEU A 194 9.99 -13.51 -0.11
N TYR A 195 9.45 -12.31 -0.36
CA TYR A 195 8.77 -11.50 0.64
C TYR A 195 7.60 -12.26 1.28
N MET A 196 6.66 -12.73 0.45
CA MET A 196 5.43 -13.35 0.94
C MET A 196 5.69 -14.65 1.69
N ARG A 197 6.73 -15.39 1.28
CA ARG A 197 7.08 -16.67 1.89
C ARG A 197 7.85 -16.52 3.19
N HIS A 198 8.81 -15.59 3.27
CA HIS A 198 9.77 -15.54 4.37
C HIS A 198 9.62 -14.30 5.27
N LEU A 199 9.44 -13.12 4.68
CA LEU A 199 9.42 -11.86 5.43
C LEU A 199 8.03 -11.62 6.03
N ARG A 200 6.98 -11.71 5.21
CA ARG A 200 5.60 -11.41 5.62
C ARG A 200 5.16 -12.15 6.90
N PRO A 201 5.40 -13.47 7.06
CA PRO A 201 5.02 -14.18 8.29
C PRO A 201 5.80 -13.70 9.52
N LEU A 202 7.06 -13.27 9.35
CA LEU A 202 7.86 -12.73 10.45
C LEU A 202 7.42 -11.30 10.80
N GLU A 203 7.14 -10.46 9.80
CA GLU A 203 6.63 -9.10 10.01
C GLU A 203 5.32 -9.11 10.81
N GLU A 204 4.40 -10.04 10.50
CA GLU A 204 3.16 -10.22 11.27
C GLU A 204 3.45 -10.67 12.70
N LYS A 205 4.28 -11.70 12.86
CA LYS A 205 4.52 -12.32 14.15
C LYS A 205 5.30 -11.43 15.13
N TYR A 206 6.14 -10.54 14.60
CA TYR A 206 6.93 -9.58 15.36
C TYR A 206 6.38 -8.15 15.29
N GLN A 207 5.16 -7.97 14.76
CA GLN A 207 4.48 -6.67 14.68
C GLN A 207 5.30 -5.56 14.01
N TYR A 208 6.07 -5.91 12.97
CA TYR A 208 6.98 -4.99 12.29
C TYR A 208 6.31 -3.66 11.84
N PRO A 209 5.07 -3.65 11.32
CA PRO A 209 4.38 -2.40 10.96
C PRO A 209 4.09 -1.43 12.10
N VAL A 210 4.07 -1.91 13.34
CA VAL A 210 3.89 -1.05 14.52
C VAL A 210 5.16 -0.25 14.80
N PHE A 211 6.34 -0.78 14.47
CA PHE A 211 7.61 -0.18 14.82
C PHE A 211 8.28 0.57 13.67
N GLN A 212 8.12 0.07 12.43
CA GLN A 212 8.97 0.50 11.32
C GLN A 212 8.18 0.86 10.07
N ALA A 213 7.76 -0.14 9.28
CA ALA A 213 7.15 0.10 7.97
C ALA A 213 5.95 -0.82 7.70
N PRO A 214 4.93 -0.33 6.97
CA PRO A 214 3.76 -1.13 6.63
C PRO A 214 4.16 -2.33 5.77
N PHE A 215 3.29 -3.34 5.76
CA PHE A 215 3.49 -4.50 4.91
C PHE A 215 3.53 -4.14 3.42
N MET A 216 4.40 -4.82 2.68
CA MET A 216 4.41 -4.76 1.22
C MET A 216 3.30 -5.66 0.66
N ARG A 217 2.69 -5.19 -0.43
CA ARG A 217 1.66 -5.89 -1.18
C ARG A 217 2.25 -6.37 -2.50
N PRO A 218 1.68 -7.41 -3.15
CA PRO A 218 2.16 -7.85 -4.46
C PRO A 218 2.23 -6.71 -5.49
N GLN A 219 1.29 -5.77 -5.44
CA GLN A 219 1.23 -4.62 -6.33
C GLN A 219 2.43 -3.69 -6.17
N ASP A 220 3.00 -3.58 -4.96
CA ASP A 220 4.17 -2.73 -4.71
C ASP A 220 5.42 -3.25 -5.47
N PHE A 221 5.53 -4.57 -5.65
CA PHE A 221 6.62 -5.18 -6.42
C PHE A 221 6.44 -4.97 -7.92
N ALA A 222 5.20 -5.04 -8.41
CA ALA A 222 4.86 -4.89 -9.83
C ALA A 222 4.73 -3.43 -10.29
N ALA A 223 4.64 -2.47 -9.37
CA ALA A 223 4.43 -1.06 -9.70
C ALA A 223 5.51 -0.51 -10.64
N LYS A 224 5.08 0.29 -11.62
CA LYS A 224 5.99 1.09 -12.45
C LYS A 224 6.73 2.10 -11.57
N PRO A 225 7.96 2.49 -11.95
CA PRO A 225 8.65 3.52 -11.22
C PRO A 225 7.90 4.85 -11.34
N ALA A 226 7.89 5.65 -10.28
CA ALA A 226 7.09 6.86 -10.23
C ALA A 226 7.91 8.13 -9.96
N VAL A 227 7.59 9.22 -10.65
CA VAL A 227 8.22 10.54 -10.47
C VAL A 227 7.23 11.49 -9.82
N MET A 228 7.54 12.01 -8.63
CA MET A 228 6.68 12.96 -7.94
C MET A 228 7.12 14.40 -8.18
N MET A 229 6.17 15.23 -8.62
CA MET A 229 6.35 16.67 -8.81
C MET A 229 5.92 17.40 -7.55
N LEU A 230 6.84 18.07 -6.86
CA LEU A 230 6.59 18.77 -5.60
C LEU A 230 7.06 20.21 -5.65
N GLY A 231 6.25 21.15 -5.15
CA GLY A 231 6.59 22.56 -5.20
C GLY A 231 5.42 23.46 -4.84
N GLN A 232 5.71 24.73 -4.56
CA GLN A 232 4.69 25.72 -4.22
C GLN A 232 3.67 25.94 -5.34
N TYR A 233 2.66 26.73 -5.01
CA TYR A 233 1.67 27.16 -6.00
C TYR A 233 2.32 27.97 -7.15
N SER A 234 1.80 27.81 -8.37
CA SER A 234 2.26 28.53 -9.58
C SER A 234 3.71 28.29 -10.06
N VAL A 235 4.47 27.36 -9.48
CA VAL A 235 5.86 27.04 -9.94
C VAL A 235 5.94 26.25 -11.26
N GLY A 236 4.79 25.85 -11.82
CA GLY A 236 4.71 25.21 -13.14
C GLY A 236 4.72 23.68 -13.16
N LYS A 237 4.37 22.99 -12.06
CA LYS A 237 4.31 21.51 -11.99
C LYS A 237 3.48 20.88 -13.11
N THR A 238 2.20 21.23 -13.20
CA THR A 238 1.29 20.68 -14.22
C THR A 238 1.70 21.07 -15.64
N SER A 239 2.22 22.29 -15.84
CA SER A 239 2.77 22.72 -17.13
C SER A 239 4.02 21.93 -17.53
N PHE A 240 4.87 21.60 -16.56
CA PHE A 240 6.05 20.78 -16.79
C PHE A 240 5.64 19.34 -17.16
N ILE A 241 4.63 18.77 -16.49
CA ILE A 241 4.09 17.47 -16.92
C ILE A 241 3.58 17.53 -18.36
N LYS A 242 2.81 18.57 -18.72
CA LYS A 242 2.36 18.78 -20.11
C LYS A 242 3.55 18.85 -21.07
N TYR A 243 4.60 19.58 -20.72
CA TYR A 243 5.82 19.68 -21.52
C TYR A 243 6.50 18.31 -21.72
N LEU A 244 6.59 17.49 -20.67
CA LEU A 244 7.17 16.14 -20.76
C LEU A 244 6.33 15.17 -21.59
N LEU A 245 5.00 15.30 -21.52
CA LEU A 245 4.08 14.41 -22.20
C LEU A 245 3.77 14.84 -23.64
N GLY A 246 4.06 16.10 -23.99
CA GLY A 246 3.67 16.73 -25.26
C GLY A 246 2.17 17.04 -25.38
N ASP A 247 1.37 16.66 -24.38
CA ASP A 247 -0.07 16.89 -24.33
C ASP A 247 -0.56 17.00 -22.87
N GLN A 248 -1.74 17.58 -22.70
CA GLN A 248 -2.35 17.79 -21.40
C GLN A 248 -3.08 16.53 -20.93
N TYR A 249 -2.74 16.04 -19.75
CA TYR A 249 -3.39 14.87 -19.18
C TYR A 249 -4.86 15.14 -18.79
N PRO A 250 -5.75 14.13 -18.82
CA PRO A 250 -7.15 14.30 -18.44
C PRO A 250 -7.32 14.86 -17.03
N SER A 251 -8.23 15.82 -16.83
CA SER A 251 -8.48 16.57 -15.58
C SER A 251 -7.42 17.59 -15.17
N ALA A 252 -6.32 17.74 -15.91
CA ALA A 252 -5.38 18.83 -15.66
C ALA A 252 -6.06 20.19 -15.87
N VAL A 253 -5.82 21.14 -14.96
CA VAL A 253 -6.23 22.54 -15.13
C VAL A 253 -5.01 23.42 -14.90
N ILE A 254 -4.59 24.14 -15.94
CA ILE A 254 -3.43 25.05 -15.90
C ILE A 254 -3.96 26.49 -15.87
N GLY A 255 -3.60 27.24 -14.84
CA GLY A 255 -3.98 28.65 -14.71
C GLY A 255 -3.22 29.36 -13.58
N PRO A 256 -3.32 30.70 -13.52
CA PRO A 256 -2.64 31.55 -12.53
C PRO A 256 -3.32 31.54 -11.13
N GLU A 257 -4.53 30.97 -11.02
CA GLU A 257 -5.23 30.74 -9.74
C GLU A 257 -5.08 29.29 -9.26
N PRO A 258 -5.24 28.96 -7.95
CA PRO A 258 -5.16 27.60 -7.42
C PRO A 258 -6.02 26.57 -8.17
N THR A 259 -5.47 26.00 -9.25
CA THR A 259 -6.20 25.16 -10.20
C THR A 259 -6.07 23.68 -9.90
N THR A 260 -4.87 23.23 -9.50
CA THR A 260 -4.61 21.85 -9.07
C THR A 260 -4.73 21.74 -7.55
N ASP A 261 -5.90 21.29 -7.09
CA ASP A 261 -6.20 21.02 -5.67
C ASP A 261 -6.17 19.52 -5.33
N ARG A 262 -5.80 18.66 -6.29
CA ARG A 262 -5.78 17.20 -6.16
C ARG A 262 -4.39 16.61 -6.37
N PHE A 263 -4.13 15.50 -5.70
CA PHE A 263 -3.08 14.58 -6.12
C PHE A 263 -3.57 13.81 -7.34
N VAL A 264 -2.80 13.86 -8.42
CA VAL A 264 -3.13 13.14 -9.67
C VAL A 264 -1.99 12.21 -10.01
N VAL A 265 -2.28 10.91 -10.10
CA VAL A 265 -1.33 9.96 -10.68
C VAL A 265 -1.61 9.81 -12.16
N VAL A 266 -0.65 10.23 -12.98
CA VAL A 266 -0.68 10.17 -14.43
C VAL A 266 0.02 8.89 -14.89
N SER A 267 -0.71 8.03 -15.57
CA SER A 267 -0.25 6.71 -16.01
C SER A 267 -0.59 6.44 -17.47
N HIS A 268 0.08 5.47 -18.09
CA HIS A 268 -0.23 5.08 -19.47
C HIS A 268 -1.58 4.37 -19.59
N SER A 269 -2.32 4.71 -20.64
CA SER A 269 -3.45 3.95 -21.17
C SER A 269 -3.61 4.27 -22.65
N HIS A 270 -3.99 3.29 -23.47
CA HIS A 270 -4.34 3.56 -24.88
C HIS A 270 -5.58 4.46 -25.02
N ILE A 271 -6.42 4.53 -23.99
CA ILE A 271 -7.64 5.33 -23.96
C ILE A 271 -7.53 6.36 -22.83
N PRO A 272 -7.61 7.67 -23.13
CA PRO A 272 -7.64 8.71 -22.12
C PRO A 272 -8.82 8.53 -21.15
N LYS A 273 -8.56 8.51 -19.84
CA LYS A 273 -9.62 8.43 -18.82
C LYS A 273 -9.19 9.03 -17.49
N THR A 274 -10.18 9.37 -16.67
CA THR A 274 -9.99 9.82 -15.29
C THR A 274 -10.64 8.84 -14.32
N SER A 275 -9.94 8.50 -13.25
CA SER A 275 -10.42 7.62 -12.19
C SER A 275 -10.46 8.37 -10.86
N PRO A 276 -11.59 8.40 -10.14
CA PRO A 276 -11.67 9.04 -8.83
C PRO A 276 -10.87 8.26 -7.78
N GLY A 277 -10.35 8.96 -6.78
CA GLY A 277 -9.49 8.37 -5.74
C GLY A 277 -10.13 7.25 -4.95
N ASN A 278 -11.45 7.32 -4.70
CA ASN A 278 -12.21 6.23 -4.05
C ASN A 278 -12.14 4.92 -4.84
N ALA A 279 -12.28 5.00 -6.17
CA ALA A 279 -12.20 3.81 -7.02
C ALA A 279 -10.77 3.25 -7.04
N LEU A 280 -9.77 4.13 -7.18
CA LEU A 280 -8.36 3.74 -7.17
C LEU A 280 -7.91 3.10 -5.86
N ALA A 281 -8.49 3.53 -4.73
CA ALA A 281 -8.16 2.99 -3.42
C ALA A 281 -8.75 1.60 -3.16
N VAL A 282 -9.77 1.18 -3.90
CA VAL A 282 -10.37 -0.17 -3.81
C VAL A 282 -9.94 -1.11 -4.93
N SER A 283 -9.34 -0.57 -6.01
CA SER A 283 -8.76 -1.33 -7.11
C SER A 283 -7.66 -2.29 -6.64
N ALA A 284 -7.88 -3.60 -6.84
CA ALA A 284 -6.93 -4.64 -6.46
C ALA A 284 -5.66 -4.65 -7.33
N ASP A 285 -5.71 -4.04 -8.52
CA ASP A 285 -4.63 -3.94 -9.49
C ASP A 285 -3.74 -2.70 -9.29
N LYS A 286 -4.14 -1.76 -8.42
CA LYS A 286 -3.42 -0.50 -8.21
C LYS A 286 -2.78 -0.43 -6.81
N PRO A 287 -1.59 0.19 -6.65
CA PRO A 287 -0.89 0.27 -5.37
C PRO A 287 -1.44 1.34 -4.41
N TYR A 288 -2.66 1.84 -4.63
CA TYR A 288 -3.20 3.01 -3.90
C TYR A 288 -4.12 2.67 -2.74
N GLY A 289 -4.41 1.40 -2.47
CA GLY A 289 -5.29 1.03 -1.36
C GLY A 289 -4.75 1.35 0.04
N GLY A 290 -3.50 1.81 0.16
CA GLY A 290 -2.97 2.36 1.41
C GLY A 290 -3.47 3.77 1.72
N LEU A 291 -3.98 4.50 0.71
CA LEU A 291 -4.45 5.87 0.84
C LEU A 291 -5.79 6.00 1.58
N THR A 292 -6.52 4.88 1.75
CA THR A 292 -7.76 4.84 2.55
C THR A 292 -7.56 5.32 3.99
N LYS A 293 -6.34 5.17 4.54
CA LYS A 293 -5.99 5.62 5.89
C LYS A 293 -6.10 7.15 6.08
N PHE A 294 -6.02 7.93 5.00
CA PHE A 294 -6.15 9.39 5.03
C PHE A 294 -7.61 9.87 4.98
N GLY A 295 -8.56 8.94 4.88
CA GLY A 295 -9.98 9.20 4.98
C GLY A 295 -10.62 9.80 3.72
N GLN A 296 -11.94 9.96 3.78
CA GLN A 296 -12.78 10.34 2.64
C GLN A 296 -12.45 11.73 2.08
N LYS A 297 -12.09 12.69 2.95
CA LYS A 297 -11.74 14.05 2.54
C LYS A 297 -10.53 14.05 1.60
N PHE A 298 -9.49 13.27 1.93
CA PHE A 298 -8.34 13.10 1.07
C PHE A 298 -8.69 12.36 -0.22
N LEU A 299 -9.44 11.25 -0.15
CA LEU A 299 -9.76 10.46 -1.35
C LEU A 299 -10.56 11.25 -2.40
N ASN A 300 -11.33 12.27 -1.98
CA ASN A 300 -12.00 13.20 -2.89
C ASN A 300 -11.04 14.21 -3.56
N LYS A 301 -9.84 14.39 -2.99
CA LYS A 301 -8.71 15.18 -3.52
C LYS A 301 -7.60 14.30 -4.11
N PHE A 302 -7.92 13.04 -4.41
CA PHE A 302 -7.04 12.11 -5.11
C PHE A 302 -7.72 11.64 -6.39
N ALA A 303 -6.96 11.56 -7.47
CA ALA A 303 -7.43 11.08 -8.75
C ALA A 303 -6.30 10.39 -9.52
N GLY A 304 -6.69 9.63 -10.54
CA GLY A 304 -5.80 9.09 -11.54
C GLY A 304 -6.20 9.62 -12.89
N ALA A 305 -5.22 9.97 -13.71
CA ALA A 305 -5.39 10.30 -15.11
C ALA A 305 -4.61 9.27 -15.91
N GLU A 306 -5.23 8.66 -16.90
CA GLU A 306 -4.54 7.75 -17.80
C GLU A 306 -4.60 8.29 -19.22
N MET A 307 -3.52 8.22 -19.97
CA MET A 307 -3.44 8.73 -21.35
C MET A 307 -2.33 8.03 -22.16
N PRO A 308 -2.38 8.05 -23.50
CA PRO A 308 -1.33 7.48 -24.31
C PRO A 308 -0.10 8.39 -24.27
N SER A 309 1.04 7.84 -23.84
CA SER A 309 2.33 8.51 -23.90
C SER A 309 3.44 7.46 -23.82
N PRO A 310 4.46 7.53 -24.70
CA PRO A 310 5.63 6.64 -24.63
C PRO A 310 6.39 6.75 -23.30
N LEU A 311 6.46 7.96 -22.72
CA LEU A 311 7.09 8.16 -21.42
C LEU A 311 6.34 7.39 -20.32
N LEU A 312 5.00 7.45 -20.35
CA LEU A 312 4.16 6.82 -19.33
C LEU A 312 4.13 5.28 -19.40
N GLU A 313 4.57 4.68 -20.53
CA GLU A 313 4.76 3.23 -20.62
C GLU A 313 5.83 2.76 -19.64
N SER A 314 6.82 3.62 -19.39
CA SER A 314 8.00 3.31 -18.59
C SER A 314 7.96 3.87 -17.17
N ILE A 315 7.29 5.00 -16.94
CA ILE A 315 7.17 5.65 -15.63
C ILE A 315 5.72 6.07 -15.35
N ASP A 316 5.35 6.23 -14.08
CA ASP A 316 4.16 6.99 -13.68
C ASP A 316 4.59 8.38 -13.16
N ILE A 317 3.73 9.39 -13.28
CA ILE A 317 4.01 10.74 -12.76
C ILE A 317 2.97 11.09 -11.70
N VAL A 318 3.41 11.60 -10.55
CA VAL A 318 2.54 12.08 -9.48
C VAL A 318 2.54 13.61 -9.50
N ASP A 319 1.46 14.22 -9.98
CA ASP A 319 1.23 15.66 -9.84
C ASP A 319 0.67 15.94 -8.44
N THR A 320 1.31 16.82 -7.69
CA THR A 320 0.87 17.19 -6.35
C THR A 320 0.21 18.57 -6.35
N PRO A 321 -0.76 18.82 -5.45
CA PRO A 321 -1.26 20.17 -5.23
C PRO A 321 -0.12 21.14 -4.88
N GLY A 322 -0.26 22.41 -5.29
CA GLY A 322 0.66 23.45 -4.86
C GLY A 322 0.72 23.55 -3.34
N VAL A 323 1.93 23.54 -2.78
CA VAL A 323 2.11 23.81 -1.34
C VAL A 323 1.68 25.25 -1.06
N LEU A 324 0.79 25.41 -0.09
CA LEU A 324 0.21 26.69 0.25
C LEU A 324 1.12 27.42 1.27
N SER A 325 1.03 28.74 1.33
CA SER A 325 1.85 29.54 2.23
C SER A 325 1.13 29.89 3.54
N GLY A 326 -0.21 29.87 3.57
CA GLY A 326 -1.01 30.36 4.71
C GLY A 326 -1.77 29.31 5.53
N GLU A 327 -1.89 29.51 6.85
CA GLU A 327 -2.57 28.62 7.80
C GLU A 327 -4.06 28.37 7.52
N LYS A 328 -4.81 29.38 7.09
CA LYS A 328 -6.25 29.23 6.78
C LYS A 328 -6.49 28.22 5.66
N GLN A 329 -5.61 28.21 4.67
CA GLN A 329 -5.66 27.28 3.54
C GLN A 329 -5.24 25.86 3.92
N ARG A 330 -4.42 25.69 4.97
CA ARG A 330 -4.07 24.37 5.53
C ARG A 330 -5.28 23.71 6.17
N LEU A 331 -6.01 24.46 7.00
CA LEU A 331 -7.18 23.95 7.72
C LEU A 331 -8.31 23.49 6.78
N ASP A 332 -8.43 24.13 5.61
CA ASP A 332 -9.48 23.84 4.64
C ASP A 332 -9.27 22.50 3.88
N ARG A 333 -8.03 21.96 3.83
CA ARG A 333 -7.75 20.69 3.14
C ARG A 333 -8.41 19.49 3.81
N GLY A 334 -8.50 19.50 5.14
CA GLY A 334 -9.09 18.42 5.92
C GLY A 334 -8.33 17.09 5.89
N TYR A 335 -7.03 17.11 5.56
CA TYR A 335 -6.10 15.99 5.68
C TYR A 335 -4.66 16.51 5.91
N GLU A 336 -3.80 15.70 6.52
CA GLU A 336 -2.40 16.04 6.76
C GLU A 336 -1.57 15.91 5.47
N PHE A 337 -1.33 17.04 4.80
CA PHE A 337 -0.61 17.07 3.52
C PHE A 337 0.83 16.49 3.60
N PRO A 338 1.66 16.81 4.62
CA PRO A 338 3.00 16.23 4.73
C PRO A 338 3.00 14.70 4.82
N ASP A 339 2.01 14.10 5.51
CA ASP A 339 1.91 12.65 5.66
C ASP A 339 1.53 11.96 4.34
N VAL A 340 0.68 12.59 3.54
CA VAL A 340 0.35 12.12 2.20
C VAL A 340 1.57 12.21 1.29
N VAL A 341 2.30 13.34 1.30
CA VAL A 341 3.53 13.50 0.52
C VAL A 341 4.56 12.44 0.92
N ARG A 342 4.74 12.19 2.22
CA ARG A 342 5.62 11.12 2.70
C ARG A 342 5.20 9.74 2.20
N TRP A 343 3.90 9.46 2.17
CA TRP A 343 3.38 8.19 1.64
C TRP A 343 3.69 7.99 0.16
N PHE A 344 3.62 9.05 -0.65
CA PHE A 344 4.05 9.00 -2.06
C PHE A 344 5.57 8.91 -2.18
N ALA A 345 6.34 9.68 -1.40
CA ALA A 345 7.79 9.67 -1.38
C ALA A 345 8.37 8.25 -1.12
N GLU A 346 7.74 7.49 -0.22
CA GLU A 346 8.05 6.08 0.05
C GLU A 346 7.97 5.19 -1.20
N ARG A 347 7.10 5.52 -2.15
CA ARG A 347 6.75 4.69 -3.32
C ARG A 347 7.26 5.27 -4.63
N THR A 348 7.78 6.49 -4.61
CA THR A 348 8.34 7.14 -5.78
C THR A 348 9.83 6.89 -5.87
N ASP A 349 10.31 6.97 -7.11
CA ASP A 349 11.67 6.75 -7.52
C ASP A 349 12.47 8.03 -7.68
N LEU A 350 11.77 9.13 -7.97
CA LEU A 350 12.38 10.44 -8.10
C LEU A 350 11.39 11.48 -7.58
N ILE A 351 11.91 12.47 -6.86
CA ILE A 351 11.15 13.60 -6.36
C ILE A 351 11.74 14.86 -6.97
N LEU A 352 11.01 15.49 -7.88
CA LEU A 352 11.37 16.78 -8.45
C LEU A 352 10.83 17.89 -7.56
N LEU A 353 11.74 18.57 -6.85
CA LEU A 353 11.44 19.73 -6.02
C LEU A 353 11.58 21.00 -6.88
N ILE A 354 10.44 21.53 -7.31
CA ILE A 354 10.35 22.60 -8.31
C ILE A 354 10.18 23.96 -7.62
N PHE A 355 11.03 24.90 -8.02
CA PHE A 355 11.04 26.30 -7.58
C PHE A 355 10.95 27.24 -8.78
N ASP A 356 10.42 28.43 -8.53
CA ASP A 356 10.37 29.55 -9.47
C ASP A 356 11.35 30.63 -8.97
N PRO A 357 12.46 30.91 -9.68
CA PRO A 357 13.44 31.91 -9.30
C PRO A 357 12.87 33.31 -9.06
N TYR A 358 11.81 33.69 -9.78
CA TYR A 358 11.20 35.01 -9.63
C TYR A 358 10.43 35.14 -8.31
N LYS A 359 9.91 34.03 -7.76
CA LYS A 359 9.10 34.00 -6.53
C LYS A 359 9.68 33.08 -5.47
N LEU A 360 11.01 33.05 -5.33
CA LEU A 360 11.65 32.15 -4.38
C LEU A 360 11.23 32.49 -2.93
N ASP A 361 10.31 31.70 -2.40
CA ASP A 361 9.93 31.69 -0.99
C ASP A 361 9.84 30.22 -0.51
N ILE A 362 10.31 29.94 0.70
CA ILE A 362 10.16 28.64 1.34
C ILE A 362 9.30 28.82 2.58
N SER A 363 7.98 28.78 2.37
CA SER A 363 6.98 28.86 3.43
C SER A 363 7.19 27.78 4.49
N ASP A 364 6.70 28.01 5.71
CA ASP A 364 6.85 27.03 6.79
C ASP A 364 6.13 25.71 6.50
N GLU A 365 5.06 25.72 5.70
CA GLU A 365 4.44 24.48 5.22
C GLU A 365 5.39 23.72 4.32
N PHE A 366 6.04 24.43 3.39
CA PHE A 366 6.93 23.80 2.45
C PHE A 366 8.16 23.24 3.15
N LYS A 367 8.68 23.94 4.17
CA LYS A 367 9.71 23.39 5.07
C LYS A 367 9.24 22.08 5.72
N ARG A 368 8.04 22.03 6.29
CA ARG A 368 7.49 20.80 6.92
C ARG A 368 7.36 19.67 5.90
N VAL A 369 6.93 19.98 4.68
CA VAL A 369 6.81 19.02 3.59
C VAL A 369 8.18 18.47 3.18
N ILE A 370 9.19 19.33 3.00
CA ILE A 370 10.56 18.89 2.69
C ILE A 370 11.14 18.08 3.86
N GLN A 371 10.89 18.47 5.11
CA GLN A 371 11.29 17.70 6.29
C GLN A 371 10.62 16.30 6.34
N ALA A 372 9.38 16.18 5.87
CA ALA A 372 8.68 14.90 5.79
C ALA A 372 9.30 13.95 4.75
N LEU A 373 10.06 14.47 3.78
CA LEU A 373 10.89 13.68 2.86
C LEU A 373 12.17 13.14 3.51
N GLY A 374 12.47 13.50 4.75
CA GLY A 374 13.66 13.03 5.46
C GLY A 374 13.78 11.52 5.42
N GLY A 375 14.97 11.05 5.01
CA GLY A 375 15.25 9.64 4.74
C GLY A 375 15.06 9.20 3.29
N TYR A 376 14.63 10.13 2.41
CA TYR A 376 14.52 9.93 0.95
C TYR A 376 15.26 11.03 0.17
N ASP A 377 16.23 11.69 0.82
CA ASP A 377 16.97 12.83 0.27
C ASP A 377 17.71 12.46 -1.04
N GLU A 378 18.17 11.21 -1.15
CA GLU A 378 18.84 10.67 -2.33
C GLU A 378 17.95 10.61 -3.58
N LYS A 379 16.63 10.58 -3.38
CA LYS A 379 15.62 10.58 -4.45
C LYS A 379 15.30 12.00 -4.94
N VAL A 380 15.77 13.03 -4.25
CA VAL A 380 15.42 14.42 -4.56
C VAL A 380 16.32 14.98 -5.65
N ARG A 381 15.71 15.69 -6.60
CA ARG A 381 16.36 16.59 -7.55
C ARG A 381 15.67 17.93 -7.50
N ILE A 382 16.43 19.01 -7.58
CA ILE A 382 15.90 20.37 -7.54
C ILE A 382 15.74 20.85 -8.98
N VAL A 383 14.62 21.51 -9.26
CA VAL A 383 14.39 22.17 -10.56
C VAL A 383 14.11 23.65 -10.32
N LEU A 384 14.99 24.51 -10.83
CA LEU A 384 14.75 25.95 -10.96
C LEU A 384 14.04 26.18 -12.30
N ASN A 385 12.71 26.13 -12.28
CA ASN A 385 11.86 26.32 -13.46
C ASN A 385 11.64 27.80 -13.75
N LYS A 386 11.38 28.17 -15.01
CA LYS A 386 11.24 29.57 -15.45
C LYS A 386 12.49 30.41 -15.22
N ALA A 387 13.66 29.79 -15.30
CA ALA A 387 14.94 30.48 -15.12
C ALA A 387 15.20 31.58 -16.17
N ASP A 388 14.50 31.51 -17.31
CA ASP A 388 14.51 32.53 -18.35
C ASP A 388 13.82 33.84 -17.95
N GLN A 389 13.12 33.89 -16.81
CA GLN A 389 12.43 35.10 -16.32
C GLN A 389 13.31 36.01 -15.46
N VAL A 390 14.55 35.61 -15.19
CA VAL A 390 15.49 36.35 -14.34
C VAL A 390 16.84 36.51 -15.03
N ASP A 391 17.53 37.62 -14.74
CA ASP A 391 18.89 37.84 -15.23
C ASP A 391 19.93 36.96 -14.50
N SER A 392 21.17 36.98 -15.01
CA SER A 392 22.32 36.26 -14.46
C SER A 392 22.59 36.52 -12.99
N GLN A 393 22.57 37.77 -12.56
CA GLN A 393 22.89 38.12 -11.18
C GLN A 393 21.79 37.66 -10.22
N HIS A 394 20.54 37.81 -10.63
CA HIS A 394 19.38 37.38 -9.87
C HIS A 394 19.34 35.85 -9.77
N LEU A 395 19.57 35.13 -10.88
CA LEU A 395 19.61 33.68 -10.88
C LEU A 395 20.68 33.12 -9.92
N MET A 396 21.88 33.69 -9.92
CA MET A 396 22.95 33.27 -8.98
C MET A 396 22.61 33.57 -7.52
N LYS A 397 21.98 34.73 -7.25
CA LYS A 397 21.50 35.07 -5.89
C LYS A 397 20.42 34.10 -5.40
N VAL A 398 19.44 33.81 -6.24
CA VAL A 398 18.35 32.85 -5.96
C VAL A 398 18.93 31.46 -5.72
N TYR A 399 19.85 31.01 -6.57
CA TYR A 399 20.51 29.72 -6.43
C TYR A 399 21.21 29.62 -5.06
N GLY A 400 22.03 30.62 -4.71
CA GLY A 400 22.71 30.67 -3.41
C GLY A 400 21.75 30.68 -2.23
N ALA A 401 20.70 31.50 -2.28
CA ALA A 401 19.67 31.59 -1.24
C ALA A 401 18.88 30.27 -1.08
N LEU A 402 18.55 29.60 -2.18
CA LEU A 402 17.87 28.32 -2.18
C LEU A 402 18.74 27.26 -1.52
N MET A 403 20.00 27.11 -1.96
CA MET A 403 20.90 26.10 -1.42
C MET A 403 21.22 26.34 0.06
N TRP A 404 21.37 27.60 0.47
CA TRP A 404 21.50 27.97 1.88
C TRP A 404 20.27 27.60 2.71
N SER A 405 19.07 27.74 2.16
CA SER A 405 17.84 27.40 2.87
C SER A 405 17.64 25.89 2.94
N LEU A 406 17.94 25.16 1.87
CA LEU A 406 17.81 23.71 1.80
C LEU A 406 18.85 22.97 2.63
N SER A 407 20.08 23.48 2.76
CA SER A 407 21.12 22.86 3.60
C SER A 407 20.76 22.81 5.09
N ARG A 408 19.85 23.69 5.53
CA ARG A 408 19.31 23.70 6.90
C ARG A 408 18.17 22.72 7.10
N ILE A 409 17.60 22.21 6.01
CA ILE A 409 16.41 21.35 6.02
C ILE A 409 16.81 19.90 5.75
N PHE A 410 17.62 19.67 4.69
CA PHE A 410 18.16 18.36 4.40
C PHE A 410 19.18 17.95 5.45
N ARG A 411 19.13 16.67 5.84
CA ARG A 411 20.08 16.10 6.81
C ARG A 411 21.27 15.45 6.13
N SER A 412 21.13 15.12 4.84
CA SER A 412 22.23 14.58 4.04
C SER A 412 23.33 15.63 3.85
N PRO A 413 24.61 15.25 3.99
CA PRO A 413 25.73 16.11 3.59
C PRO A 413 25.83 16.27 2.06
N GLU A 414 25.16 15.40 1.29
CA GLU A 414 25.18 15.45 -0.16
C GLU A 414 24.25 16.54 -0.69
N VAL A 415 24.78 17.35 -1.61
CA VAL A 415 24.02 18.43 -2.25
C VAL A 415 23.15 17.84 -3.37
N PRO A 416 21.82 18.03 -3.35
CA PRO A 416 20.96 17.54 -4.42
C PRO A 416 21.31 18.21 -5.76
N ARG A 417 21.29 17.43 -6.84
CA ARG A 417 21.48 17.95 -8.20
C ARG A 417 20.38 18.96 -8.54
N VAL A 418 20.79 20.13 -9.02
CA VAL A 418 19.92 21.22 -9.48
C VAL A 418 19.90 21.25 -11.01
N TYR A 419 18.70 21.29 -11.58
CA TYR A 419 18.44 21.55 -13.00
C TYR A 419 17.84 22.93 -13.16
N THR A 420 18.44 23.76 -14.00
CA THR A 420 18.00 25.15 -14.22
C THR A 420 17.48 25.28 -15.64
N GLY A 421 16.23 25.72 -15.82
CA GLY A 421 15.65 25.82 -17.16
C GLY A 421 14.24 26.39 -17.20
N ASN A 422 13.70 26.46 -18.41
CA ASN A 422 12.28 26.67 -18.66
C ASN A 422 11.69 25.39 -19.29
N PHE A 423 10.72 24.80 -18.59
CA PHE A 423 10.06 23.55 -18.98
C PHE A 423 8.64 23.82 -19.49
N GLN A 424 8.53 24.77 -20.40
CA GLN A 424 7.31 25.13 -21.13
C GLN A 424 7.63 25.32 -22.62
N GLU A 425 6.64 25.13 -23.48
CA GLU A 425 6.74 25.45 -24.90
C GLU A 425 6.61 26.96 -25.10
N SER A 426 7.70 27.69 -24.86
CA SER A 426 7.78 29.14 -25.07
C SER A 426 9.18 29.56 -25.48
N GLU A 427 9.28 30.68 -26.20
CA GLU A 427 10.57 31.34 -26.41
C GLU A 427 11.13 31.85 -25.08
N TYR A 428 12.46 31.87 -24.95
CA TYR A 428 13.12 32.38 -23.75
C TYR A 428 13.00 33.90 -23.67
N VAL A 429 12.63 34.40 -22.49
CA VAL A 429 12.60 35.85 -22.23
C VAL A 429 14.02 36.41 -22.15
N TYR A 430 14.87 35.83 -21.30
CA TYR A 430 16.31 36.09 -21.27
C TYR A 430 17.09 34.93 -21.87
N THR A 431 17.90 35.21 -22.89
CA THR A 431 18.67 34.21 -23.65
C THR A 431 20.11 34.02 -23.15
N GLU A 432 20.56 34.79 -22.16
CA GLU A 432 21.93 34.74 -21.63
C GLU A 432 22.36 33.33 -21.18
N PHE A 433 21.42 32.52 -20.70
CA PHE A 433 21.65 31.12 -20.29
C PHE A 433 20.96 30.10 -21.18
N ALA A 434 20.55 30.44 -22.40
CA ALA A 434 19.83 29.53 -23.29
C ALA A 434 20.56 28.17 -23.42
N ASP A 435 21.86 28.20 -23.70
CA ASP A 435 22.71 27.01 -23.79
C ASP A 435 22.76 26.19 -22.50
N LEU A 436 22.80 26.84 -21.34
CA LEU A 436 22.80 26.16 -20.04
C LEU A 436 21.43 25.51 -19.80
N MET A 437 20.34 26.24 -20.04
CA MET A 437 18.98 25.75 -19.87
C MET A 437 18.68 24.57 -20.78
N ASP A 438 19.12 24.62 -22.04
CA ASP A 438 18.98 23.52 -22.99
C ASP A 438 19.73 22.27 -22.55
N ARG A 439 20.98 22.43 -22.07
CA ARG A 439 21.80 21.33 -21.53
C ARG A 439 21.18 20.73 -20.27
N GLU A 440 20.77 21.54 -19.32
CA GLU A 440 20.15 21.09 -18.07
C GLU A 440 18.81 20.40 -18.32
N ARG A 441 18.00 20.91 -19.26
CA ARG A 441 16.77 20.27 -19.70
C ARG A 441 17.03 18.90 -20.32
N LYS A 442 18.02 18.79 -21.20
CA LYS A 442 18.45 17.50 -21.78
C LYS A 442 18.89 16.53 -20.68
N ASN A 443 19.73 16.98 -19.75
CA ASN A 443 20.22 16.14 -18.64
C ASN A 443 19.08 15.65 -17.75
N LEU A 444 18.06 16.48 -17.48
CA LEU A 444 16.89 16.07 -16.70
C LEU A 444 16.06 15.02 -17.45
N ILE A 445 15.84 15.21 -18.75
CA ILE A 445 15.13 14.23 -19.58
C ILE A 445 15.89 12.89 -19.60
N GLU A 446 17.21 12.91 -19.76
CA GLU A 446 18.05 11.71 -19.69
C GLU A 446 17.97 11.01 -18.32
N ASP A 447 17.96 11.78 -17.22
CA ASP A 447 17.79 11.24 -15.86
C ASP A 447 16.42 10.53 -15.75
N LEU A 448 15.34 11.14 -16.23
CA LEU A 448 14.00 10.54 -16.24
C LEU A 448 13.95 9.22 -17.04
N TYR A 449 14.58 9.16 -18.21
CA TYR A 449 14.66 7.93 -19.03
C TYR A 449 15.58 6.86 -18.43
N SER A 450 16.46 7.22 -17.49
CA SER A 450 17.31 6.26 -16.78
C SER A 450 16.60 5.55 -15.61
N ILE A 451 15.51 6.14 -15.09
CA ILE A 451 14.77 5.60 -13.93
C ILE A 451 14.29 4.16 -14.16
N PRO A 452 13.64 3.79 -15.29
CA PRO A 452 13.20 2.43 -15.52
C PRO A 452 14.35 1.41 -15.50
N LYS A 453 15.53 1.81 -16.01
CA LYS A 453 16.73 0.96 -16.04
C LYS A 453 17.24 0.68 -14.63
N SER A 454 17.23 1.70 -13.76
CA SER A 454 17.72 1.59 -12.37
C SER A 454 16.67 1.06 -11.38
N ASN A 455 15.38 1.03 -11.74
CA ASN A 455 14.29 0.56 -10.87
C ASN A 455 14.52 -0.87 -10.34
N ALA A 456 14.95 -1.79 -11.21
CA ALA A 456 15.25 -3.17 -10.80
C ALA A 456 16.31 -3.24 -9.69
N ALA A 457 17.42 -2.52 -9.88
CA ALA A 457 18.50 -2.41 -8.89
C ALA A 457 18.01 -1.76 -7.58
N ARG A 458 17.19 -0.72 -7.67
CA ARG A 458 16.61 -0.06 -6.50
C ARG A 458 15.68 -0.99 -5.72
N LYS A 459 14.76 -1.70 -6.38
CA LYS A 459 13.84 -2.65 -5.73
C LYS A 459 14.59 -3.77 -5.02
N ILE A 460 15.67 -4.28 -5.61
CA ILE A 460 16.57 -5.22 -4.92
C ILE A 460 17.17 -4.57 -3.68
N SER A 461 17.70 -3.35 -3.80
CA SER A 461 18.35 -2.66 -2.69
C SER A 461 17.38 -2.39 -1.54
N GLU A 462 16.16 -1.93 -1.83
CA GLU A 462 15.10 -1.72 -0.84
C GLU A 462 14.66 -3.04 -0.19
N PHE A 463 14.54 -4.12 -0.98
CA PHE A 463 14.23 -5.45 -0.47
C PHE A 463 15.33 -5.96 0.48
N VAL A 464 16.60 -5.85 0.11
CA VAL A 464 17.76 -6.23 0.94
C VAL A 464 17.80 -5.42 2.24
N LYS A 465 17.61 -4.09 2.17
CA LYS A 465 17.50 -3.23 3.36
C LYS A 465 16.39 -3.71 4.28
N ARG A 466 15.23 -4.07 3.74
CA ARG A 466 14.08 -4.56 4.51
C ARG A 466 14.35 -5.92 5.17
N VAL A 467 15.03 -6.85 4.49
CA VAL A 467 15.44 -8.14 5.07
C VAL A 467 16.36 -7.93 6.27
N ARG A 468 17.38 -7.06 6.14
CA ARG A 468 18.31 -6.73 7.24
C ARG A 468 17.59 -6.06 8.41
N SER A 469 16.77 -5.06 8.13
CA SER A 469 15.96 -4.37 9.13
C SER A 469 15.03 -5.33 9.89
N LEU A 470 14.36 -6.26 9.18
CA LEU A 470 13.51 -7.27 9.80
C LEU A 470 14.31 -8.27 10.64
N LYS A 471 15.47 -8.73 10.16
CA LYS A 471 16.39 -9.59 10.93
C LYS A 471 16.75 -8.95 12.26
N ILE A 472 17.18 -7.68 12.25
CA ILE A 472 17.54 -6.92 13.45
C ILE A 472 16.35 -6.74 14.38
N HIS A 473 15.18 -6.38 13.83
CA HIS A 473 13.92 -6.25 14.58
C HIS A 473 13.57 -7.53 15.35
N CYS A 474 13.62 -8.68 14.67
CA CYS A 474 13.35 -9.98 15.28
C CYS A 474 14.38 -10.33 16.38
N LEU A 475 15.66 -10.01 16.17
CA LEU A 475 16.71 -10.25 17.15
C LEU A 475 16.55 -9.39 18.41
N ILE A 476 16.24 -8.11 18.26
CA ILE A 476 15.96 -7.19 19.39
C ILE A 476 14.79 -7.72 20.22
N LEU A 477 13.65 -7.99 19.58
CA LEU A 477 12.46 -8.46 20.30
C LEU A 477 12.68 -9.83 20.93
N SER A 478 13.44 -10.73 20.30
CA SER A 478 13.80 -12.02 20.90
C SER A 478 14.71 -11.84 22.12
N ALA A 479 15.71 -10.96 22.06
CA ALA A 479 16.62 -10.70 23.18
C ALA A 479 15.88 -10.08 24.39
N LEU A 480 14.94 -9.17 24.13
CA LEU A 480 14.05 -8.62 25.14
C LEU A 480 13.17 -9.71 25.76
N ARG A 481 12.54 -10.55 24.92
CA ARG A 481 11.71 -11.68 25.36
C ARG A 481 12.49 -12.68 26.21
N ASP A 482 13.72 -13.01 25.82
CA ASP A 482 14.58 -13.94 26.57
C ASP A 482 15.04 -13.34 27.92
N SER A 483 14.97 -12.02 28.07
CA SER A 483 15.26 -11.31 29.33
C SER A 483 14.05 -11.16 30.25
N MET A 484 12.85 -11.61 29.85
CA MET A 484 11.62 -11.51 30.65
C MET A 484 11.49 -12.69 31.64
N PRO A 485 11.01 -12.44 32.87
CA PRO A 485 10.72 -13.50 33.84
C PRO A 485 9.46 -14.28 33.45
N THR A 486 9.42 -15.56 33.81
CA THR A 486 8.32 -16.47 33.44
C THR A 486 7.06 -16.27 34.28
N MET A 487 7.17 -15.94 35.56
CA MET A 487 6.03 -15.90 36.50
C MET A 487 5.72 -14.52 37.08
N PHE A 488 6.63 -13.90 37.85
CA PHE A 488 6.36 -12.66 38.59
C PHE A 488 7.28 -11.50 38.17
N GLY A 489 6.85 -10.26 38.45
CA GLY A 489 7.66 -9.06 38.22
C GLY A 489 7.80 -8.63 36.75
N LYS A 490 6.94 -9.12 35.86
CA LYS A 490 6.99 -8.85 34.41
C LYS A 490 6.91 -7.36 34.08
N GLU A 491 5.98 -6.62 34.70
CA GLU A 491 5.80 -5.19 34.45
C GLU A 491 7.02 -4.37 34.86
N SER A 492 7.55 -4.63 36.07
CA SER A 492 8.77 -3.97 36.56
C SER A 492 9.98 -4.28 35.68
N LYS A 493 10.14 -5.54 35.26
CA LYS A 493 11.24 -5.93 34.36
C LYS A 493 11.08 -5.29 32.98
N GLN A 494 9.88 -5.29 32.42
CA GLN A 494 9.61 -4.66 31.12
C GLN A 494 9.93 -3.16 31.18
N SER A 495 9.48 -2.44 32.20
CA SER A 495 9.80 -1.02 32.38
C SER A 495 11.31 -0.78 32.40
N LYS A 496 12.08 -1.62 33.12
CA LYS A 496 13.55 -1.56 33.14
C LYS A 496 14.21 -1.89 31.79
N LEU A 497 13.68 -2.87 31.07
CA LEU A 497 14.20 -3.24 29.74
C LEU A 497 13.94 -2.14 28.71
N VAL A 498 12.77 -1.50 28.76
CA VAL A 498 12.41 -0.38 27.90
C VAL A 498 13.26 0.86 28.23
N SER A 499 13.48 1.15 29.52
CA SER A 499 14.30 2.30 29.93
C SER A 499 15.78 2.16 29.55
N ARG A 500 16.26 0.91 29.38
CA ARG A 500 17.65 0.58 29.04
C ARG A 500 17.75 -0.15 27.69
N LEU A 501 16.91 0.26 26.74
CA LEU A 501 16.80 -0.39 25.44
C LEU A 501 18.13 -0.38 24.67
N GLU A 502 18.91 0.68 24.84
CA GLU A 502 20.26 0.85 24.29
C GLU A 502 21.21 -0.29 24.66
N GLU A 503 21.14 -0.82 25.89
CA GLU A 503 21.94 -1.98 26.29
C GLU A 503 21.56 -3.22 25.48
N THR A 504 20.28 -3.38 25.14
CA THR A 504 19.81 -4.51 24.34
C THR A 504 20.26 -4.36 22.89
N PHE A 505 20.19 -3.14 22.33
CA PHE A 505 20.69 -2.86 20.99
C PHE A 505 22.18 -3.20 20.88
N LEU A 506 22.98 -2.72 21.83
CA LEU A 506 24.42 -2.99 21.88
C LEU A 506 24.73 -4.49 21.99
N LYS A 507 24.00 -5.22 22.86
CA LYS A 507 24.16 -6.67 23.02
C LYS A 507 23.84 -7.42 21.73
N VAL A 508 22.74 -7.06 21.05
CA VAL A 508 22.34 -7.68 19.78
C VAL A 508 23.36 -7.37 18.69
N GLN A 509 23.83 -6.12 18.63
CA GLN A 509 24.84 -5.67 17.68
C GLN A 509 26.12 -6.48 17.81
N GLN A 510 26.68 -6.57 19.02
CA GLN A 510 27.94 -7.28 19.28
C GLN A 510 27.80 -8.80 19.07
N LYS A 511 26.69 -9.39 19.52
CA LYS A 511 26.47 -10.83 19.42
C LYS A 511 26.32 -11.33 17.99
N HIS A 512 25.79 -10.50 17.09
CA HIS A 512 25.46 -10.89 15.71
C HIS A 512 26.30 -10.15 14.65
N ASP A 513 27.29 -9.36 15.07
CA ASP A 513 28.17 -8.57 14.21
C ASP A 513 27.40 -7.71 13.18
N LEU A 514 26.52 -6.85 13.71
CA LEU A 514 25.60 -6.04 12.90
C LEU A 514 26.08 -4.60 12.79
N ALA A 515 25.89 -4.00 11.62
CA ALA A 515 26.19 -2.60 11.40
C ALA A 515 25.23 -1.68 12.18
N VAL A 516 25.76 -0.65 12.84
CA VAL A 516 24.97 0.34 13.60
C VAL A 516 23.91 0.99 12.71
N GLY A 517 24.25 1.28 11.45
CA GLY A 517 23.37 1.96 10.51
C GLY A 517 22.10 1.19 10.13
N ASP A 518 22.07 -0.12 10.37
CA ASP A 518 20.89 -0.94 10.08
C ASP A 518 19.89 -1.00 11.27
N PHE A 519 20.27 -0.46 12.44
CA PHE A 519 19.39 -0.43 13.61
C PHE A 519 18.30 0.65 13.48
N PRO A 520 17.08 0.39 13.98
CA PRO A 520 16.03 1.39 14.01
C PRO A 520 16.39 2.55 14.95
N ALA A 521 15.76 3.70 14.76
CA ALA A 521 15.91 4.82 15.68
C ALA A 521 15.44 4.43 17.10
N LEU A 522 16.31 4.65 18.09
CA LEU A 522 16.12 4.17 19.46
C LEU A 522 14.83 4.69 20.11
N GLU A 523 14.62 6.01 20.11
CA GLU A 523 13.49 6.62 20.81
C GLU A 523 12.12 6.26 20.20
N PRO A 524 11.92 6.34 18.86
CA PRO A 524 10.68 5.84 18.26
C PRO A 524 10.44 4.36 18.58
N PHE A 525 11.47 3.51 18.53
CA PHE A 525 11.31 2.10 18.87
C PHE A 525 10.90 1.90 20.33
N ARG A 526 11.52 2.64 21.25
CA ARG A 526 11.23 2.63 22.69
C ARG A 526 9.77 3.03 22.97
N GLU A 527 9.26 4.06 22.30
CA GLU A 527 7.89 4.53 22.47
C GLU A 527 6.88 3.44 22.11
N HIS A 528 7.02 2.83 20.92
CA HIS A 528 6.14 1.75 20.48
C HIS A 528 6.23 0.53 21.42
N LEU A 529 7.43 0.22 21.93
CA LEU A 529 7.66 -0.91 22.82
C LEU A 529 6.92 -0.77 24.16
N ARG A 530 6.68 0.46 24.65
CA ARG A 530 5.91 0.69 25.90
C ARG A 530 4.49 0.14 25.81
N GLY A 531 3.88 0.18 24.63
CA GLY A 531 2.52 -0.32 24.38
C GLY A 531 2.43 -1.83 24.15
N CYS A 532 3.55 -2.54 24.09
CA CYS A 532 3.59 -3.97 23.77
C CYS A 532 3.81 -4.84 25.02
N LYS A 533 3.38 -6.10 24.98
CA LYS A 533 3.73 -7.11 26.00
C LYS A 533 4.94 -7.90 25.51
N ILE A 534 6.11 -7.63 26.10
CA ILE A 534 7.38 -8.23 25.62
C ILE A 534 7.35 -9.77 25.72
N ASP A 535 6.71 -10.31 26.74
CA ASP A 535 6.61 -11.76 26.97
C ASP A 535 5.70 -12.49 25.96
N ALA A 536 4.85 -11.76 25.24
CA ALA A 536 4.00 -12.31 24.19
C ALA A 536 4.75 -12.60 22.88
N TYR A 537 5.91 -11.97 22.66
CA TYR A 537 6.67 -12.17 21.42
C TYR A 537 7.26 -13.57 21.33
N PRO A 538 7.33 -14.18 20.14
CA PRO A 538 7.99 -15.47 19.91
C PRO A 538 9.53 -15.41 20.07
N LYS A 539 10.15 -16.52 20.48
CA LYS A 539 11.61 -16.69 20.34
C LYS A 539 11.97 -16.74 18.87
N PHE A 540 13.10 -16.12 18.52
CA PHE A 540 13.64 -16.17 17.18
C PHE A 540 14.63 -17.34 17.05
N GLY A 541 14.20 -18.40 16.35
CA GLY A 541 14.99 -19.62 16.18
C GLY A 541 16.07 -19.49 15.12
N ALA A 542 17.14 -20.27 15.26
CA ALA A 542 18.28 -20.28 14.34
C ALA A 542 17.87 -20.58 12.88
N ASP A 543 16.88 -21.46 12.66
CA ASP A 543 16.41 -21.80 11.32
C ASP A 543 15.83 -20.59 10.57
N LYS A 544 15.13 -19.70 11.29
CA LYS A 544 14.52 -18.49 10.71
C LYS A 544 15.56 -17.41 10.44
N LEU A 545 16.53 -17.28 11.35
CA LEU A 545 17.69 -16.41 11.15
C LEU A 545 18.45 -16.84 9.90
N LYS A 546 18.79 -18.14 9.80
CA LYS A 546 19.43 -18.72 8.63
C LYS A 546 18.62 -18.51 7.34
N ALA A 547 17.29 -18.64 7.39
CA ALA A 547 16.46 -18.39 6.23
C ALA A 547 16.52 -16.92 5.75
N LEU A 548 16.69 -15.94 6.65
CA LEU A 548 16.89 -14.55 6.24
C LEU A 548 18.30 -14.33 5.67
N ASP A 549 19.30 -15.01 6.22
CA ASP A 549 20.69 -14.95 5.71
C ASP A 549 20.79 -15.59 4.32
N ASP A 550 20.19 -16.77 4.12
CA ASP A 550 20.12 -17.46 2.82
C ASP A 550 19.44 -16.59 1.75
N ILE A 551 18.48 -15.73 2.12
CA ILE A 551 17.85 -14.80 1.17
C ILE A 551 18.88 -13.78 0.65
N LEU A 552 19.71 -13.24 1.54
CA LEU A 552 20.71 -12.23 1.21
C LEU A 552 21.90 -12.81 0.46
N GLU A 553 22.36 -13.99 0.87
CA GLU A 553 23.60 -14.60 0.38
C GLU A 553 23.40 -15.50 -0.84
N ILE A 554 22.19 -16.04 -1.03
CA ILE A 554 21.93 -17.07 -2.05
C ILE A 554 20.78 -16.66 -2.98
N GLU A 555 19.58 -16.43 -2.43
CA GLU A 555 18.37 -16.31 -3.26
C GLU A 555 18.34 -15.01 -4.07
N VAL A 556 18.67 -13.86 -3.46
CA VAL A 556 18.72 -12.57 -4.18
C VAL A 556 19.82 -12.57 -5.25
N PRO A 557 21.08 -12.98 -4.97
CA PRO A 557 22.10 -13.13 -6.01
C PRO A 557 21.69 -14.07 -7.14
N ALA A 558 21.03 -15.19 -6.84
CA ALA A 558 20.58 -16.14 -7.85
C ALA A 558 19.44 -15.56 -8.74
N LEU A 559 18.55 -14.74 -8.17
CA LEU A 559 17.56 -14.00 -8.96
C LEU A 559 18.22 -12.99 -9.91
N MET A 560 19.23 -12.26 -9.43
CA MET A 560 20.00 -11.32 -10.24
C MET A 560 20.75 -12.04 -11.37
N GLN A 561 21.37 -13.19 -11.09
CA GLN A 561 22.06 -13.98 -12.10
C GLN A 561 21.10 -14.44 -13.21
N ARG A 562 19.87 -14.80 -12.86
CA ARG A 562 18.89 -15.29 -13.84
C ARG A 562 18.28 -14.19 -14.71
N PHE A 563 17.90 -13.06 -14.11
CA PHE A 563 17.13 -12.01 -14.80
C PHE A 563 18.00 -10.84 -15.29
N GLY A 564 19.33 -11.01 -15.23
CA GLY A 564 20.30 -9.96 -15.52
C GLY A 564 20.62 -9.17 -14.26
N ASN A 565 21.91 -8.94 -14.03
CA ASN A 565 22.36 -8.12 -12.92
C ASN A 565 22.05 -6.64 -13.25
N PRO A 566 21.13 -5.98 -12.54
CA PRO A 566 20.77 -4.60 -12.86
C PRO A 566 21.83 -3.58 -12.39
N PHE A 567 22.92 -4.05 -11.78
CA PHE A 567 24.09 -3.25 -11.42
C PHE A 567 25.27 -3.44 -12.39
N ALA A 568 25.13 -4.30 -13.41
CA ALA A 568 26.19 -4.63 -14.37
C ALA A 568 26.21 -3.69 -15.59
#